data_AF-A0AAX3HQA8-F1
#
_entry.id   AF-A0AAX3HQA8-F1
#
_cell.length_a   1.000
_cell.length_b   1.000
_cell.length_c   1.000
_cell.angle_alpha   90.00
_cell.angle_beta   90.00
_cell.angle_gamma   90.00
#
_symmetry.space_group_name_H-M   'P 1'
#
loop_
_entity.id
_entity.type
_entity.pdbx_description
1 polymer ?
#
loop_
_entity_poly.entity_id
_entity_poly.type
_entity_poly.pdbx_seq_one_letter_code
_entity_poly.pdbx_strand_id
1 'polypeptide(L)'
;MPGAVMPDFENRMAVIAKEANYGPLQYFDQVLDVVVEYWGLKDLRPIAPLAEKARIEILEYHIRLKKIRDRFGRFQGEIDLR
;
A
#
# COMPACT_ATOMS: atom_id res chain seq x y z
N MET A 1 8.97 6.02 -3.33
CA MET A 1 8.30 7.30 -3.61
C MET A 1 9.19 8.17 -4.49
N PRO A 2 8.62 9.09 -5.29
CA PRO A 2 9.40 10.19 -5.86
C PRO A 2 10.25 10.85 -4.77
N GLY A 3 11.51 11.13 -5.08
CA GLY A 3 12.44 11.72 -4.11
C GLY A 3 13.22 10.76 -3.23
N ALA A 4 13.12 9.44 -3.45
CA ALA A 4 13.92 8.43 -2.73
C ALA A 4 15.45 8.66 -2.80
N VAL A 5 15.93 9.39 -3.81
CA VAL A 5 17.34 9.77 -3.98
C VAL A 5 17.70 11.10 -3.33
N MET A 6 16.75 11.78 -2.68
CA MET A 6 17.03 13.05 -1.99
C MET A 6 17.83 12.80 -0.71
N PRO A 7 18.74 13.72 -0.34
CA PRO A 7 19.38 13.70 0.97
C PRO A 7 18.34 13.69 2.10
N ASP A 8 18.59 12.86 3.12
CA ASP A 8 17.73 12.69 4.30
C ASP A 8 16.29 12.25 3.98
N PHE A 9 16.10 11.50 2.89
CA PHE A 9 14.78 11.04 2.45
C PHE A 9 13.96 10.39 3.57
N GLU A 10 14.55 9.49 4.36
CA GLU A 10 13.85 8.80 5.46
C GLU A 10 13.33 9.78 6.52
N ASN A 11 14.16 10.75 6.94
CA ASN A 11 13.74 11.77 7.91
C ASN A 11 12.62 12.65 7.34
N ARG A 12 12.72 13.04 6.06
CA ARG A 12 11.68 13.82 5.38
C ARG A 12 10.38 13.04 5.29
N MET A 13 10.44 11.75 4.98
CA MET A 13 9.28 10.87 4.96
C MET A 13 8.66 10.68 6.33
N ALA A 14 9.46 10.58 7.40
CA ALA A 14 8.96 10.51 8.76
C ALA A 14 8.19 11.79 9.15
N VAL A 15 8.70 12.97 8.76
CA VAL A 15 8.00 14.25 8.96
C VAL A 15 6.69 14.28 8.17
N ILE A 16 6.69 13.90 6.90
CA ILE A 16 5.47 13.85 6.07
C ILE A 16 4.44 12.86 6.65
N ALA A 17 4.88 11.69 7.10
CA ALA A 17 4.01 10.70 7.71
C ALA A 17 3.36 11.25 8.98
N LYS A 18 4.10 11.99 9.81
CA LYS A 18 3.61 12.60 11.03
C LYS A 18 2.67 13.80 10.79
N GLU A 19 3.09 14.73 9.94
CA GLU A 19 2.44 16.05 9.80
C GLU A 19 1.37 16.07 8.69
N ALA A 20 1.54 15.28 7.63
CA ALA A 20 0.60 15.21 6.50
C ALA A 20 -0.23 13.92 6.49
N ASN A 21 -0.10 13.09 7.53
CA ASN A 21 -0.79 11.81 7.68
C ASN A 21 -0.63 10.89 6.45
N TYR A 22 0.52 10.96 5.78
CA TYR A 22 0.80 10.20 4.55
C TYR A 22 2.00 9.28 4.74
N GLY A 23 1.75 8.13 5.38
CA GLY A 23 2.71 7.06 5.60
C GLY A 23 2.37 5.78 4.83
N PRO A 24 3.09 4.68 5.08
CA PRO A 24 2.89 3.40 4.39
C PRO A 24 1.46 2.83 4.52
N LEU A 25 0.80 3.05 5.65
CA LEU A 25 -0.58 2.59 5.86
C LEU A 25 -1.56 3.37 4.98
N GLN A 26 -1.44 4.71 4.96
CA GLN A 26 -2.27 5.56 4.11
C GLN A 26 -1.99 5.34 2.63
N TYR A 27 -0.75 5.08 2.24
CA TYR A 27 -0.43 4.70 0.86
C TYR A 27 -1.17 3.42 0.44
N PHE A 28 -1.21 2.40 1.32
CA PHE A 28 -1.95 1.17 1.03
C PHE A 28 -3.44 1.48 0.79
N ASP A 29 -4.07 2.22 1.71
CA ASP A 29 -5.51 2.48 1.67
C ASP A 29 -5.94 3.45 0.57
N GLN A 30 -5.17 4.51 0.36
CA GLN A 30 -5.55 5.60 -0.55
C GLN A 30 -5.08 5.38 -1.99
N VAL A 31 -4.05 4.55 -2.19
CA VAL A 31 -3.45 4.34 -3.51
C VAL A 31 -3.56 2.88 -3.94
N LEU A 32 -2.92 1.96 -3.22
CA LEU A 32 -2.80 0.59 -3.70
C LEU A 32 -4.15 -0.13 -3.76
N ASP A 33 -4.95 -0.05 -2.69
CA ASP A 33 -6.27 -0.68 -2.64
C ASP A 33 -7.22 -0.07 -3.68
N VAL A 34 -7.20 1.26 -3.80
CA VAL A 34 -7.99 2.01 -4.79
C VAL A 34 -7.64 1.59 -6.21
N VAL A 35 -6.35 1.49 -6.56
CA VAL A 35 -5.92 1.12 -7.92
C VAL A 35 -6.29 -0.33 -8.25
N VAL A 36 -6.10 -1.26 -7.32
CA VAL A 36 -6.46 -2.68 -7.51
C VAL A 36 -7.96 -2.82 -7.79
N GLU A 37 -8.79 -2.07 -7.07
CA GLU A 37 -10.24 -2.07 -7.25
C GLU A 37 -10.66 -1.33 -8.52
N TYR A 38 -10.14 -0.13 -8.77
CA TYR A 38 -10.47 0.69 -9.94
C TYR A 38 -10.13 0.00 -11.27
N TRP A 39 -9.01 -0.72 -11.32
CA TRP A 39 -8.65 -1.52 -12.51
C TRP A 39 -9.38 -2.86 -12.58
N GLY A 40 -10.21 -3.21 -11.59
CA GLY A 40 -10.99 -4.44 -11.59
C GLY A 40 -10.11 -5.69 -11.64
N LEU A 41 -8.93 -5.67 -10.99
CA LEU A 41 -7.94 -6.73 -11.17
C LEU A 41 -8.48 -8.12 -10.77
N LYS A 42 -9.44 -8.19 -9.84
CA LYS A 42 -10.09 -9.47 -9.46
C LYS A 42 -10.92 -10.06 -10.60
N ASP A 43 -11.51 -9.23 -11.44
CA ASP A 43 -12.44 -9.63 -12.49
C ASP A 43 -11.78 -9.74 -13.86
N LEU A 44 -10.58 -9.19 -14.01
CA LEU A 44 -9.77 -9.39 -15.21
C LEU A 44 -9.58 -10.88 -15.52
N ARG A 45 -9.64 -11.21 -16.81
CA ARG A 45 -9.39 -12.55 -17.36
C ARG A 45 -8.45 -12.43 -18.57
N PRO A 46 -7.15 -12.18 -18.35
CA PRO A 46 -6.18 -12.09 -19.44
C PRO A 46 -6.03 -13.44 -20.15
N ILE A 47 -5.97 -13.40 -21.48
CA ILE A 47 -5.77 -14.61 -22.30
C ILE A 47 -4.30 -15.04 -22.31
N ALA A 48 -3.38 -14.07 -22.26
CA ALA A 48 -1.95 -14.34 -22.24
C ALA A 48 -1.53 -14.94 -20.88
N PRO A 49 -0.87 -16.12 -20.85
CA PRO A 49 -0.48 -16.76 -19.59
C PRO A 49 0.38 -15.90 -18.66
N LEU A 50 1.28 -15.09 -19.25
CA LEU A 50 2.11 -14.15 -18.49
C LEU A 50 1.30 -13.07 -17.80
N ALA A 51 0.24 -12.58 -18.45
CA ALA A 51 -0.63 -11.56 -17.89
C ALA A 51 -1.52 -12.12 -16.77
N GLU A 52 -2.03 -13.35 -16.92
CA GLU A 52 -2.78 -14.01 -15.84
C GLU A 52 -1.87 -14.30 -14.63
N LYS A 53 -0.64 -14.75 -14.86
CA LYS A 53 0.35 -14.93 -13.79
C LYS A 53 0.61 -13.60 -13.05
N ALA A 54 0.87 -12.51 -13.79
CA ALA A 54 1.10 -11.20 -13.20
C ALA A 54 -0.11 -10.70 -12.38
N ARG A 55 -1.33 -10.92 -12.89
CA ARG A 55 -2.57 -10.59 -12.18
C ARG A 55 -2.65 -11.34 -10.84
N ILE A 56 -2.39 -12.64 -10.83
CA ILE A 56 -2.41 -13.46 -9.61
C ILE A 56 -1.35 -12.96 -8.62
N GLU A 57 -0.12 -12.73 -9.07
CA GLU A 57 0.98 -12.25 -8.22
C GLU A 57 0.67 -10.89 -7.58
N ILE A 58 0.06 -9.96 -8.33
CA ILE A 58 -0.38 -8.67 -7.80
C ILE A 58 -1.44 -8.86 -6.71
N LEU A 59 -2.45 -9.72 -6.93
CA LEU A 59 -3.52 -9.96 -5.97
C LEU A 59 -3.01 -10.64 -4.69
N GLU A 60 -2.11 -11.62 -4.81
CA GLU A 60 -1.48 -12.26 -3.65
C GLU A 60 -0.64 -11.26 -2.84
N TYR A 61 0.13 -10.42 -3.53
CA TYR A 61 0.94 -9.40 -2.89
C TYR A 61 0.08 -8.36 -2.17
N HIS A 62 -1.02 -7.91 -2.80
CA HIS A 62 -2.02 -7.02 -2.18
C HIS A 62 -2.62 -7.62 -0.91
N ILE A 63 -3.06 -8.89 -0.94
CA ILE A 63 -3.60 -9.59 0.24
C ILE A 63 -2.57 -9.64 1.36
N ARG A 64 -1.31 -9.95 1.04
CA ARG A 64 -0.22 -10.00 2.02
C ARG A 64 0.01 -8.62 2.66
N LEU A 65 0.03 -7.56 1.85
CA LEU A 65 0.17 -6.19 2.36
C LEU A 65 -1.03 -5.75 3.20
N LYS A 66 -2.26 -6.13 2.82
CA LYS A 66 -3.46 -5.86 3.61
C LYS A 66 -3.35 -6.42 5.02
N LYS A 67 -2.89 -7.68 5.15
CA LYS A 67 -2.65 -8.31 6.47
C LYS A 67 -1.59 -7.58 7.30
N ILE A 68 -0.58 -7.01 6.66
CA ILE A 68 0.45 -6.20 7.34
C ILE A 68 -0.18 -4.88 7.79
N ARG A 69 -0.85 -4.16 6.89
CA ARG A 69 -1.57 -2.92 7.18
C ARG A 69 -2.54 -3.10 8.34
N ASP A 70 -3.38 -4.13 8.32
CA ASP A 70 -4.39 -4.38 9.36
C ASP A 70 -3.76 -4.62 10.73
N ARG A 71 -2.61 -5.30 10.76
CA ARG A 71 -1.86 -5.52 11.99
C ARG A 71 -1.33 -4.21 12.56
N PHE A 72 -0.66 -3.40 11.74
CA PHE A 72 -0.06 -2.13 12.17
C PHE A 72 -1.10 -1.04 12.46
N GLY A 73 -2.19 -0.99 11.70
CA GLY A 73 -3.29 -0.03 11.92
C GLY A 73 -3.99 -0.25 13.26
N ARG A 74 -4.14 -1.51 13.70
CA ARG A 74 -4.64 -1.83 15.05
C ARG A 74 -3.73 -1.29 16.14
N PHE A 75 -2.41 -1.46 15.99
CA PHE A 75 -1.44 -0.93 16.95
C PHE A 75 -1.45 0.61 17.02
N GLN A 76 -1.62 1.30 15.89
CA GLN A 76 -1.69 2.76 15.87
C GLN A 76 -2.96 3.28 16.56
N GLY A 77 -4.11 2.64 16.33
CA GLY A 77 -5.36 2.99 17.01
C GLY A 77 -5.35 2.74 18.53
N GLU A 78 -4.60 1.75 19.02
CA GLU A 78 -4.43 1.51 20.46
C GLU A 78 -3.49 2.52 21.13
N ILE A 79 -2.51 3.06 20.41
CA ILE A 79 -1.60 4.10 20.91
C ILE A 79 -2.32 5.46 20.97
N ASP A 80 -3.14 5.80 19.98
CA ASP A 80 -3.88 7.07 19.94
C ASP A 80 -4.99 7.18 21.01
N LEU A 81 -5.37 6.05 21.64
CA LEU A 81 -6.38 5.98 22.70
C LEU A 81 -5.80 6.03 24.13
N ARG A 82 -4.48 6.15 24.30
CA ARG A 82 -3.79 6.27 25.60
C ARG A 82 -3.18 7.64 25.80
#